data_AF-A0A7X0ANA1-F1
#
_entry.id   AF-A0A7X0ANA1-F1
#
_cell.length_a   1.000
_cell.length_b   1.000
_cell.length_c   1.000
_cell.angle_alpha   90.00
_cell.angle_beta   90.00
_cell.angle_gamma   90.00
#
_symmetry.space_group_name_H-M   'P 1'
#
loop_
_entity.id
_entity.type
_entity.pdbx_description
1 polymer ?
#
loop_
_entity_poly.entity_id
_entity_poly.type
_entity_poly.pdbx_seq_one_letter_code
_entity_poly.pdbx_strand_id
1 'polypeptide(L)'
;MKVLLFGATGMVGQGVLIECLRAADVSLVQSIGRTALDQQDAKLRDVVHRDLLDYSAIESQLEGFDACFFCLGVTSAGKTEADYAHLTYDITLAAANTLARLNPQMTFVYVSGAGTDSTEQDRSMWARVKGRTENALLKLPFKAAYMFRPGVIQPLHGVRSKTSSYQILYTLTRPLLPLLRAMLPATILTTEIMGQAMLAVARRGAAKPVLEAADINAIATTAG
;
A
#
# COMPACT_ATOMS: atom_id res chain seq x y z
N MET A 1 0.98 16.90 -7.62
CA MET A 1 0.34 15.97 -6.66
C MET A 1 1.20 15.86 -5.41
N LYS A 2 0.59 16.00 -4.24
CA LYS A 2 1.20 15.73 -2.92
C LYS A 2 0.73 14.36 -2.43
N VAL A 3 1.68 13.48 -2.13
CA VAL A 3 1.43 12.09 -1.75
C VAL A 3 1.81 11.86 -0.30
N LEU A 4 0.90 11.26 0.47
CA LEU A 4 1.18 10.74 1.80
C LEU A 4 1.46 9.24 1.68
N LEU A 5 2.56 8.75 2.27
CA LEU A 5 2.98 7.35 2.16
C LEU A 5 3.16 6.71 3.54
N PHE A 6 2.36 5.69 3.81
CA PHE A 6 2.53 4.84 4.97
C PHE A 6 3.26 3.55 4.59
N GLY A 7 4.20 3.11 5.42
CA GLY A 7 4.92 1.86 5.19
C GLY A 7 6.05 1.96 4.17
N ALA A 8 6.65 3.16 4.00
CA ALA A 8 7.77 3.42 3.11
C ALA A 8 9.00 2.50 3.33
N THR A 9 9.13 1.88 4.50
CA THR A 9 10.20 0.93 4.81
C THR A 9 9.88 -0.53 4.46
N GLY A 10 8.64 -0.85 4.08
CA GLY A 10 8.22 -2.17 3.62
C GLY A 10 8.50 -2.38 2.13
N MET A 11 8.45 -3.63 1.66
CA MET A 11 8.75 -3.96 0.25
C MET A 11 7.93 -3.12 -0.73
N VAL A 12 6.61 -3.10 -0.58
CA VAL A 12 5.73 -2.34 -1.49
C VAL A 12 5.98 -0.83 -1.34
N GLY A 13 6.04 -0.32 -0.10
CA GLY A 13 6.23 1.10 0.16
C GLY A 13 7.56 1.65 -0.37
N GLN A 14 8.65 0.88 -0.33
CA GLN A 14 9.93 1.28 -0.94
C GLN A 14 9.79 1.44 -2.46
N GLY A 15 9.13 0.49 -3.13
CA GLY A 15 8.85 0.59 -4.57
C GLY A 15 8.01 1.81 -4.93
N VAL A 16 6.93 2.00 -4.19
CA VAL A 16 6.02 3.13 -4.38
C VAL A 16 6.76 4.46 -4.14
N LEU A 17 7.61 4.55 -3.12
CA LEU A 17 8.42 5.75 -2.86
C LEU A 17 9.32 6.08 -4.05
N ILE A 18 10.04 5.08 -4.60
CA ILE A 18 10.92 5.27 -5.76
C ILE A 18 10.13 5.85 -6.95
N GLU A 19 8.98 5.28 -7.27
CA GLU A 19 8.16 5.74 -8.39
C GLU A 19 7.56 7.13 -8.14
N CYS A 20 7.16 7.44 -6.90
CA CYS A 20 6.68 8.77 -6.54
C CYS A 20 7.76 9.85 -6.71
N LEU A 21 9.02 9.56 -6.33
CA LEU A 21 10.11 10.53 -6.45
C LEU A 21 10.49 10.77 -7.93
N ARG A 22 10.41 9.73 -8.76
CA ARG A 22 10.65 9.80 -10.21
C ARG A 22 9.54 10.54 -10.96
N ALA A 23 8.31 10.51 -10.47
CA ALA A 23 7.17 11.14 -11.13
C ALA A 23 7.33 12.68 -11.16
N ALA A 24 7.28 13.27 -12.36
CA ALA A 24 7.47 14.71 -12.56
C ALA A 24 6.31 15.55 -11.99
N ASP A 25 5.10 15.01 -12.00
CA ASP A 25 3.88 15.63 -11.48
C ASP A 25 3.73 15.48 -9.96
N VAL A 26 4.58 14.67 -9.30
CA VAL A 26 4.64 14.59 -7.83
C VAL A 26 5.58 15.66 -7.31
N SER A 27 5.02 16.57 -6.50
CA SER A 27 5.75 17.71 -5.93
C SER A 27 6.21 17.47 -4.50
N LEU A 28 5.56 16.57 -3.77
CA LEU A 28 5.89 16.21 -2.39
C LEU A 28 5.48 14.76 -2.14
N VAL A 29 6.36 14.02 -1.48
CA VAL A 29 6.07 12.74 -0.84
C VAL A 29 6.35 12.91 0.65
N GLN A 30 5.34 12.75 1.48
CA GLN A 30 5.50 12.74 2.93
C GLN A 30 5.34 11.31 3.45
N SER A 31 6.40 10.73 3.97
CA SER A 31 6.34 9.41 4.61
C SER A 31 5.98 9.53 6.08
N ILE A 32 5.05 8.68 6.53
CA ILE A 32 4.73 8.51 7.94
C ILE A 32 5.09 7.09 8.36
N GLY A 33 5.89 6.97 9.42
CA GLY A 33 6.29 5.67 9.94
C GLY A 33 6.97 5.74 11.30
N ARG A 34 7.19 4.58 11.91
CA ARG A 34 7.77 4.47 13.26
C ARG A 34 9.29 4.60 13.28
N THR A 35 9.93 4.62 12.12
CA THR A 35 11.39 4.62 11.96
C THR A 35 11.74 5.58 10.84
N ALA A 36 12.81 6.37 11.03
CA ALA A 36 13.33 7.27 10.02
C ALA A 36 13.75 6.50 8.75
N LEU A 37 13.61 7.16 7.62
CA LEU A 37 14.18 6.72 6.34
C LEU A 37 15.64 7.19 6.24
N ASP A 38 16.49 6.32 5.71
CA ASP A 38 17.90 6.65 5.46
C ASP A 38 18.10 7.46 4.16
N GLN A 39 17.04 7.61 3.35
CA GLN A 39 17.06 8.31 2.07
C GLN A 39 16.71 9.79 2.25
N GLN A 40 17.41 10.64 1.50
CA GLN A 40 17.09 12.06 1.36
C GLN A 40 16.74 12.37 -0.10
N ASP A 41 15.73 13.21 -0.30
CA ASP A 41 15.33 13.72 -1.61
C ASP A 41 14.67 15.10 -1.42
N ALA A 42 14.80 16.00 -2.39
CA ALA A 42 14.19 17.32 -2.34
C ALA A 42 12.65 17.27 -2.26
N LYS A 43 12.03 16.22 -2.84
CA LYS A 43 10.58 15.97 -2.78
C LYS A 43 10.16 15.18 -1.54
N LEU A 44 11.09 14.65 -0.75
CA LEU A 44 10.77 13.77 0.39
C LEU A 44 10.77 14.53 1.72
N ARG A 45 9.71 14.35 2.48
CA ARG A 45 9.63 14.71 3.90
C ARG A 45 9.33 13.47 4.71
N ASP A 46 10.17 13.17 5.68
CA ASP A 46 9.97 12.00 6.54
C ASP A 46 9.53 12.44 7.93
N VAL A 47 8.38 11.91 8.37
CA VAL A 47 7.81 12.17 9.68
C VAL A 47 7.81 10.88 10.49
N VAL A 48 8.65 10.86 11.50
CA VAL A 48 8.73 9.74 12.45
C VAL A 48 7.62 9.89 13.48
N HIS A 49 6.62 9.04 13.37
CA HIS A 49 5.48 8.98 14.29
C HIS A 49 5.30 7.56 14.81
N ARG A 50 5.49 7.38 16.12
CA ARG A 50 5.54 6.04 16.74
C ARG A 50 4.16 5.46 16.98
N ASP A 51 3.20 6.29 17.41
CA ASP A 51 1.85 5.85 17.74
C ASP A 51 0.93 5.98 16.52
N LEU A 52 0.77 4.89 15.78
CA LEU A 52 -0.05 4.88 14.57
C LEU A 52 -1.57 4.74 14.83
N LEU A 53 -1.99 4.80 16.10
CA LEU A 53 -3.41 4.83 16.48
C LEU A 53 -3.90 6.25 16.81
N ASP A 54 -2.99 7.19 17.07
CA ASP A 54 -3.32 8.59 17.38
C ASP A 54 -2.47 9.55 16.54
N TYR A 55 -3.12 10.34 15.69
CA TYR A 55 -2.47 11.30 14.79
C TYR A 55 -2.59 12.76 15.26
N SER A 56 -3.20 13.01 16.43
CA SER A 56 -3.48 14.36 16.95
C SER A 56 -2.23 15.24 16.99
N ALA A 57 -1.09 14.69 17.42
CA ALA A 57 0.18 15.40 17.55
C ALA A 57 0.78 15.88 16.20
N ILE A 58 0.39 15.26 15.09
CA ILE A 58 0.93 15.57 13.75
C ILE A 58 -0.16 16.01 12.77
N GLU A 59 -1.38 16.27 13.25
CA GLU A 59 -2.55 16.51 12.41
C GLU A 59 -2.34 17.66 11.41
N SER A 60 -1.74 18.76 11.87
CA SER A 60 -1.39 19.92 11.05
C SER A 60 -0.42 19.61 9.90
N GLN A 61 0.29 18.49 9.96
CA GLN A 61 1.21 18.02 8.92
C GLN A 61 0.54 17.05 7.94
N LEU A 62 -0.75 16.73 8.12
CA LEU A 62 -1.49 15.75 7.32
C LEU A 62 -2.55 16.39 6.42
N GLU A 63 -2.54 17.72 6.28
CA GLU A 63 -3.49 18.48 5.46
C GLU A 63 -2.95 18.79 4.05
N GLY A 64 -3.87 18.94 3.09
CA GLY A 64 -3.58 19.35 1.72
C GLY A 64 -2.92 18.27 0.87
N PHE A 65 -3.17 16.99 1.16
CA PHE A 65 -2.69 15.86 0.37
C PHE A 65 -3.71 15.40 -0.66
N ASP A 66 -3.25 15.11 -1.86
CA ASP A 66 -4.10 14.65 -2.98
C ASP A 66 -4.31 13.14 -2.95
N ALA A 67 -3.32 12.38 -2.45
CA ALA A 67 -3.37 10.93 -2.40
C ALA A 67 -2.70 10.38 -1.14
N CYS A 68 -3.24 9.29 -0.61
CA CYS A 68 -2.60 8.48 0.42
C CYS A 68 -2.35 7.07 -0.10
N PHE A 69 -1.10 6.64 -0.04
CA PHE A 69 -0.65 5.30 -0.35
C PHE A 69 -0.38 4.56 0.95
N PHE A 70 -1.32 3.70 1.34
CA PHE A 70 -1.26 2.95 2.58
C PHE A 70 -0.68 1.55 2.33
N CYS A 71 0.64 1.42 2.49
CA CYS A 71 1.40 0.20 2.24
C CYS A 71 1.87 -0.49 3.53
N LEU A 72 1.28 -0.15 4.69
CA LEU A 72 1.54 -0.88 5.93
C LEU A 72 0.88 -2.26 5.87
N GLY A 73 1.64 -3.27 6.25
CA GLY A 73 1.16 -4.63 6.34
C GLY A 73 2.04 -5.46 7.26
N VAL A 74 1.41 -6.36 8.02
CA VAL A 74 2.07 -7.35 8.86
C VAL A 74 1.66 -8.75 8.45
N THR A 75 2.51 -9.74 8.74
CA THR A 75 2.12 -11.15 8.59
C THR A 75 1.12 -11.54 9.67
N SER A 76 0.13 -12.36 9.31
CA SER A 76 -0.82 -12.99 10.24
C SER A 76 -0.22 -14.22 10.95
N ALA A 77 0.92 -14.73 10.46
CA ALA A 77 1.57 -15.91 11.02
C ALA A 77 1.89 -15.71 12.51
N GLY A 78 1.45 -16.66 13.34
CA GLY A 78 1.66 -16.64 14.79
C GLY A 78 0.85 -15.59 15.55
N LYS A 79 -0.21 -15.03 14.95
CA LYS A 79 -1.08 -14.03 15.59
C LYS A 79 -2.48 -14.57 15.84
N THR A 80 -3.09 -14.10 16.91
CA THR A 80 -4.54 -14.22 17.09
C THR A 80 -5.26 -13.29 16.09
N GLU A 81 -6.54 -13.56 15.84
CA GLU A 81 -7.35 -12.67 15.00
C GLU A 81 -7.47 -11.27 15.61
N ALA A 82 -7.56 -11.16 16.93
CA ALA A 82 -7.61 -9.87 17.63
C ALA A 82 -6.31 -9.07 17.45
N ASP A 83 -5.14 -9.69 17.65
CA ASP A 83 -3.85 -9.01 17.44
C ASP A 83 -3.64 -8.61 15.97
N TYR A 84 -4.09 -9.47 15.05
CA TYR A 84 -4.01 -9.18 13.62
C TYR A 84 -4.95 -8.04 13.22
N ALA A 85 -6.16 -8.03 13.75
CA ALA A 85 -7.13 -6.95 13.58
C ALA A 85 -6.60 -5.63 14.15
N HIS A 86 -5.98 -5.65 15.32
CA HIS A 86 -5.38 -4.45 15.89
C HIS A 86 -4.32 -3.84 14.98
N LEU A 87 -3.40 -4.67 14.46
CA LEU A 87 -2.31 -4.21 13.61
C LEU A 87 -2.73 -3.86 12.17
N THR A 88 -3.87 -4.37 11.70
CA THR A 88 -4.32 -4.24 10.31
C THR A 88 -5.54 -3.34 10.18
N TYR A 89 -6.60 -3.61 10.93
CA TYR A 89 -7.85 -2.87 10.88
C TYR A 89 -7.76 -1.57 11.68
N ASP A 90 -7.39 -1.64 12.97
CA ASP A 90 -7.44 -0.46 13.86
C ASP A 90 -6.45 0.62 13.40
N ILE A 91 -5.18 0.24 13.15
CA ILE A 91 -4.15 1.17 12.65
C ILE A 91 -4.54 1.80 11.32
N THR A 92 -5.10 1.01 10.39
CA THR A 92 -5.51 1.52 9.08
C THR A 92 -6.65 2.51 9.21
N LEU A 93 -7.68 2.20 10.01
CA LEU A 93 -8.80 3.10 10.21
C LEU A 93 -8.45 4.32 11.05
N ALA A 94 -7.53 4.24 12.00
CA ALA A 94 -7.04 5.41 12.69
C ALA A 94 -6.45 6.44 11.71
N ALA A 95 -5.59 5.99 10.79
CA ALA A 95 -5.05 6.85 9.74
C ALA A 95 -6.14 7.35 8.79
N ALA A 96 -6.97 6.43 8.27
CA ALA A 96 -7.95 6.77 7.26
C ALA A 96 -9.04 7.72 7.76
N ASN A 97 -9.52 7.57 9.00
CA ASN A 97 -10.51 8.49 9.58
C ASN A 97 -9.94 9.91 9.73
N THR A 98 -8.71 10.04 10.24
CA THR A 98 -8.04 11.35 10.31
C THR A 98 -7.90 11.96 8.93
N LEU A 99 -7.41 11.19 7.95
CA LEU A 99 -7.17 11.71 6.60
C LEU A 99 -8.45 12.04 5.84
N ALA A 100 -9.53 11.28 6.02
CA ALA A 100 -10.82 11.55 5.38
C ALA A 100 -11.41 12.89 5.87
N ARG A 101 -11.23 13.20 7.16
CA ARG A 101 -11.66 14.48 7.74
C ARG A 101 -10.83 15.65 7.22
N LEU A 102 -9.52 15.49 7.13
CA LEU A 102 -8.60 16.57 6.74
C LEU A 102 -8.52 16.78 5.22
N ASN A 103 -8.74 15.73 4.43
CA ASN A 103 -8.52 15.72 2.99
C ASN A 103 -9.69 15.04 2.26
N PRO A 104 -10.90 15.63 2.25
CA PRO A 104 -12.06 15.01 1.61
C PRO A 104 -11.87 14.78 0.09
N GLN A 105 -10.96 15.52 -0.55
CA GLN A 105 -10.64 15.36 -1.98
C GLN A 105 -9.56 14.31 -2.28
N MET A 106 -9.06 13.61 -1.24
CA MET A 106 -7.97 12.64 -1.37
C MET A 106 -8.43 11.35 -2.03
N THR A 107 -7.55 10.78 -2.86
CA THR A 107 -7.63 9.37 -3.27
C THR A 107 -6.87 8.49 -2.28
N PHE A 108 -7.56 7.58 -1.60
CA PHE A 108 -6.95 6.65 -0.65
C PHE A 108 -6.70 5.29 -1.32
N VAL A 109 -5.45 4.81 -1.32
CA VAL A 109 -5.10 3.51 -1.90
C VAL A 109 -4.56 2.60 -0.80
N TYR A 110 -5.22 1.47 -0.58
CA TYR A 110 -4.88 0.48 0.43
C TYR A 110 -4.33 -0.79 -0.21
N VAL A 111 -3.20 -1.28 0.29
CA VAL A 111 -2.60 -2.55 -0.15
C VAL A 111 -3.06 -3.68 0.78
N SER A 112 -4.00 -4.50 0.33
CA SER A 112 -4.49 -5.67 1.05
C SER A 112 -3.70 -6.92 0.65
N GLY A 113 -4.21 -7.70 -0.31
CA GLY A 113 -3.60 -8.92 -0.83
C GLY A 113 -4.61 -9.81 -1.54
N ALA A 114 -4.15 -10.57 -2.53
CA ALA A 114 -4.96 -11.55 -3.24
C ALA A 114 -5.56 -12.57 -2.26
N GLY A 115 -6.84 -12.91 -2.44
CA GLY A 115 -7.59 -13.78 -1.52
C GLY A 115 -8.20 -13.06 -0.32
N THR A 116 -8.17 -11.72 -0.28
CA THR A 116 -8.96 -10.95 0.67
C THR A 116 -10.46 -11.17 0.42
N ASP A 117 -11.24 -11.37 1.48
CA ASP A 117 -12.65 -11.73 1.37
C ASP A 117 -13.56 -10.60 1.84
N SER A 118 -14.20 -9.92 0.89
CA SER A 118 -15.17 -8.84 1.18
C SER A 118 -16.46 -9.32 1.84
N THR A 119 -16.78 -10.62 1.81
CA THR A 119 -17.97 -11.16 2.49
C THR A 119 -17.77 -11.30 4.00
N GLU A 120 -16.51 -11.30 4.45
CA GLU A 120 -16.10 -11.52 5.83
C GLU A 120 -16.51 -12.90 6.39
N GLN A 121 -16.72 -13.89 5.51
CA GLN A 121 -17.16 -15.25 5.85
C GLN A 121 -16.10 -16.33 5.60
N ASP A 122 -14.96 -15.99 4.99
CA ASP A 122 -13.87 -16.92 4.72
C ASP A 122 -13.38 -17.59 6.01
N ARG A 123 -12.86 -18.83 5.92
CA ARG A 123 -12.38 -19.57 7.09
C ARG A 123 -11.08 -18.98 7.66
N SER A 124 -10.31 -18.28 6.83
CA SER A 124 -9.06 -17.64 7.17
C SER A 124 -9.26 -16.29 7.84
N MET A 125 -8.76 -16.13 9.07
CA MET A 125 -8.92 -14.87 9.82
C MET A 125 -8.30 -13.67 9.10
N TRP A 126 -7.18 -13.85 8.40
CA TRP A 126 -6.51 -12.72 7.76
C TRP A 126 -7.32 -12.18 6.57
N ALA A 127 -8.00 -13.06 5.84
CA ALA A 127 -8.82 -12.70 4.69
C ALA A 127 -10.05 -11.91 5.13
N ARG A 128 -10.71 -12.37 6.22
CA ARG A 128 -11.83 -11.65 6.85
C ARG A 128 -11.41 -10.28 7.38
N VAL A 129 -10.32 -10.19 8.15
CA VAL A 129 -9.84 -8.93 8.73
C VAL A 129 -9.50 -7.91 7.65
N LYS A 130 -8.79 -8.33 6.58
CA LYS A 130 -8.51 -7.44 5.45
C LYS A 130 -9.79 -7.05 4.71
N GLY A 131 -10.73 -7.97 4.52
CA GLY A 131 -12.02 -7.69 3.87
C GLY A 131 -12.85 -6.66 4.64
N ARG A 132 -12.94 -6.83 5.95
CA ARG A 132 -13.55 -5.85 6.85
C ARG A 132 -12.88 -4.48 6.77
N THR A 133 -11.55 -4.45 6.65
CA THR A 133 -10.77 -3.21 6.48
C THR A 133 -11.13 -2.53 5.15
N GLU A 134 -11.14 -3.26 4.05
CA GLU A 134 -11.55 -2.75 2.74
C GLU A 134 -12.98 -2.19 2.76
N ASN A 135 -13.92 -2.96 3.32
CA ASN A 135 -15.32 -2.57 3.44
C ASN A 135 -15.51 -1.28 4.26
N ALA A 136 -14.72 -1.10 5.32
CA ALA A 136 -14.76 0.10 6.13
C ALA A 136 -14.14 1.31 5.39
N LEU A 137 -13.00 1.13 4.73
CA LEU A 137 -12.34 2.19 3.94
C LEU A 137 -13.22 2.71 2.81
N LEU A 138 -13.94 1.82 2.11
CA LEU A 138 -14.84 2.19 1.02
C LEU A 138 -16.07 3.00 1.47
N LYS A 139 -16.37 3.02 2.77
CA LYS A 139 -17.47 3.82 3.35
C LYS A 139 -17.01 5.21 3.80
N LEU A 140 -15.71 5.47 3.84
CA LEU A 140 -15.18 6.77 4.26
C LEU A 140 -15.38 7.81 3.17
N PRO A 141 -15.58 9.10 3.53
CA PRO A 141 -15.91 10.18 2.60
C PRO A 141 -14.68 10.72 1.84
N PHE A 142 -13.83 9.83 1.33
CA PHE A 142 -12.78 10.18 0.38
C PHE A 142 -13.39 10.48 -0.99
N LYS A 143 -12.69 11.26 -1.81
CA LYS A 143 -13.01 11.40 -3.24
C LYS A 143 -13.08 10.04 -3.92
N ALA A 144 -12.11 9.18 -3.62
CA ALA A 144 -12.08 7.80 -4.06
C ALA A 144 -11.24 6.94 -3.12
N ALA A 145 -11.60 5.66 -3.00
CA ALA A 145 -10.81 4.68 -2.26
C ALA A 145 -10.62 3.42 -3.13
N TYR A 146 -9.39 2.92 -3.19
CA TYR A 146 -9.00 1.77 -4.02
C TYR A 146 -8.27 0.70 -3.21
N MET A 147 -8.72 -0.54 -3.33
CA MET A 147 -8.21 -1.71 -2.61
C MET A 147 -7.38 -2.55 -3.58
N PHE A 148 -6.07 -2.55 -3.38
CA PHE A 148 -5.13 -3.31 -4.19
C PHE A 148 -4.94 -4.69 -3.59
N ARG A 149 -5.29 -5.73 -4.35
CA ARG A 149 -5.13 -7.14 -3.98
C ARG A 149 -4.02 -7.80 -4.79
N PRO A 150 -2.75 -7.46 -4.52
CA PRO A 150 -1.63 -8.08 -5.21
C PRO A 150 -1.49 -9.55 -4.82
N GLY A 151 -1.13 -10.39 -5.78
CA GLY A 151 -0.67 -11.76 -5.53
C GLY A 151 0.81 -11.76 -5.15
N VAL A 152 1.65 -12.26 -6.07
CA VAL A 152 3.11 -12.28 -5.89
C VAL A 152 3.70 -10.95 -6.36
N ILE A 153 4.53 -10.32 -5.50
CA ILE A 153 5.22 -9.06 -5.81
C ILE A 153 6.73 -9.28 -5.85
N GLN A 154 7.32 -9.24 -7.03
CA GLN A 154 8.76 -9.31 -7.21
C GLN A 154 9.41 -7.97 -6.82
N PRO A 155 10.37 -7.96 -5.87
CA PRO A 155 11.13 -6.75 -5.55
C PRO A 155 12.13 -6.44 -6.66
N LEU A 156 12.17 -5.18 -7.09
CA LEU A 156 13.16 -4.64 -8.04
C LEU A 156 13.91 -3.45 -7.42
N HIS A 157 14.97 -2.97 -8.08
CA HIS A 157 15.73 -1.77 -7.68
C HIS A 157 16.27 -1.77 -6.25
N GLY A 158 16.70 -2.93 -5.75
CA GLY A 158 17.30 -3.05 -4.42
C GLY A 158 16.29 -3.05 -3.26
N VAL A 159 14.98 -3.06 -3.55
CA VAL A 159 13.92 -3.17 -2.54
C VAL A 159 14.07 -4.47 -1.73
N ARG A 160 13.97 -4.38 -0.39
CA ARG A 160 14.05 -5.53 0.51
C ARG A 160 12.80 -5.64 1.40
N SER A 161 12.30 -6.87 1.58
CA SER A 161 11.26 -7.17 2.58
C SER A 161 11.83 -7.10 3.98
N LYS A 162 11.05 -6.67 4.99
CA LYS A 162 11.43 -6.79 6.41
C LYS A 162 11.13 -8.17 7.00
N THR A 163 10.38 -9.03 6.28
CA THR A 163 10.00 -10.36 6.75
C THR A 163 11.02 -11.41 6.30
N SER A 164 11.77 -11.98 7.25
CA SER A 164 12.87 -12.92 6.97
C SER A 164 12.45 -14.17 6.18
N SER A 165 11.25 -14.70 6.43
CA SER A 165 10.73 -15.85 5.68
C SER A 165 10.48 -15.54 4.20
N TYR A 166 10.05 -14.31 3.90
CA TYR A 166 9.90 -13.83 2.53
C TYR A 166 11.26 -13.66 1.84
N GLN A 167 12.28 -13.17 2.56
CA GLN A 167 13.64 -13.08 2.00
C GLN A 167 14.22 -14.46 1.67
N ILE A 168 13.99 -15.46 2.53
CA ILE A 168 14.45 -16.84 2.33
C ILE A 168 13.72 -17.49 1.15
N LEU A 169 12.38 -17.39 1.09
CA LEU A 169 11.58 -17.90 -0.03
C LEU A 169 11.98 -17.25 -1.37
N TYR A 170 12.18 -15.92 -1.39
CA TYR A 170 12.62 -15.22 -2.60
C TYR A 170 14.05 -15.60 -3.01
N THR A 171 14.96 -15.82 -2.07
CA THR A 171 16.34 -16.24 -2.37
C THR A 171 16.37 -17.64 -2.99
N LEU A 172 15.51 -18.55 -2.53
CA LEU A 172 15.37 -19.92 -3.07
C LEU A 172 14.65 -19.98 -4.42
N THR A 173 13.64 -19.14 -4.65
CA THR A 173 12.80 -19.18 -5.87
C THR A 173 13.28 -18.23 -6.99
N ARG A 174 14.31 -17.41 -6.72
CA ARG A 174 14.91 -16.44 -7.66
C ARG A 174 15.24 -16.97 -9.06
N PRO A 175 15.76 -18.20 -9.25
CA PRO A 175 16.05 -18.73 -10.58
C PRO A 175 14.79 -19.13 -11.36
N LEU A 176 13.69 -19.46 -10.69
CA LEU A 176 12.45 -19.94 -11.29
C LEU A 176 11.42 -18.83 -11.59
N LEU A 177 11.54 -17.68 -10.92
CA LEU A 177 10.64 -16.54 -11.07
C LEU A 177 10.55 -15.98 -12.52
N PRO A 178 11.62 -15.90 -13.33
CA PRO A 178 11.52 -15.44 -14.72
C PRO A 178 10.65 -16.36 -15.57
N LEU A 179 10.74 -17.68 -15.35
CA LEU A 179 9.96 -18.69 -16.06
C LEU A 179 8.49 -18.65 -15.64
N LEU A 180 8.21 -18.57 -14.34
CA LEU A 180 6.84 -18.39 -13.81
C LEU A 180 6.20 -17.08 -14.30
N ARG A 181 6.99 -16.00 -14.42
CA ARG A 181 6.53 -14.72 -15.00
C ARG A 181 6.22 -14.83 -16.49
N ALA A 182 6.99 -15.60 -17.25
CA ALA A 182 6.69 -15.87 -18.65
C ALA A 182 5.40 -16.71 -18.80
N MET A 183 5.10 -17.60 -17.85
CA MET A 183 3.91 -18.46 -17.89
C MET A 183 2.64 -17.82 -17.31
N LEU A 184 2.76 -16.89 -16.35
CA LEU A 184 1.62 -16.20 -15.70
C LEU A 184 1.84 -14.68 -15.59
N PRO A 185 2.11 -13.98 -16.71
CA PRO A 185 2.58 -12.59 -16.71
C PRO A 185 1.62 -11.59 -16.08
N ALA A 186 0.31 -11.87 -16.10
CA ALA A 186 -0.72 -10.98 -15.56
C ALA A 186 -0.92 -11.07 -14.03
N THR A 187 -0.23 -12.00 -13.34
CA THR A 187 -0.43 -12.24 -11.89
C THR A 187 0.79 -11.94 -11.03
N ILE A 188 1.98 -11.87 -11.62
CA ILE A 188 3.21 -11.50 -10.91
C ILE A 188 3.48 -10.03 -11.13
N LEU A 189 3.31 -9.24 -10.08
CA LEU A 189 3.55 -7.80 -10.09
C LEU A 189 4.99 -7.51 -9.69
N THR A 190 5.47 -6.31 -10.02
CA THR A 190 6.72 -5.77 -9.48
C THR A 190 6.44 -4.62 -8.55
N THR A 191 7.42 -4.28 -7.72
CA THR A 191 7.37 -3.06 -6.90
C THR A 191 7.24 -1.79 -7.74
N GLU A 192 7.77 -1.79 -8.96
CA GLU A 192 7.60 -0.71 -9.96
C GLU A 192 6.15 -0.66 -10.48
N ILE A 193 5.59 -1.80 -10.91
CA ILE A 193 4.19 -1.89 -11.36
C ILE A 193 3.24 -1.41 -10.26
N MET A 194 3.50 -1.78 -8.99
CA MET A 194 2.72 -1.30 -7.85
C MET A 194 2.77 0.23 -7.76
N GLY A 195 3.97 0.84 -7.77
CA GLY A 195 4.12 2.29 -7.71
C GLY A 195 3.44 3.02 -8.88
N GLN A 196 3.66 2.54 -10.11
CA GLN A 196 3.07 3.13 -11.31
C GLN A 196 1.54 3.00 -11.32
N ALA A 197 0.99 1.85 -10.94
CA ALA A 197 -0.45 1.67 -10.83
C ALA A 197 -1.07 2.58 -9.76
N MET A 198 -0.46 2.70 -8.58
CA MET A 198 -0.97 3.57 -7.51
C MET A 198 -0.98 5.05 -7.95
N LEU A 199 0.06 5.51 -8.63
CA LEU A 199 0.10 6.85 -9.21
C LEU A 199 -0.96 7.03 -10.31
N ALA A 200 -1.12 6.06 -11.20
CA ALA A 200 -2.13 6.11 -12.26
C ALA A 200 -3.55 6.20 -11.71
N VAL A 201 -3.87 5.39 -10.69
CA VAL A 201 -5.17 5.42 -10.00
C VAL A 201 -5.37 6.74 -9.26
N ALA A 202 -4.36 7.28 -8.59
CA ALA A 202 -4.46 8.59 -7.94
C ALA A 202 -4.77 9.72 -8.93
N ARG A 203 -4.19 9.65 -10.14
CA ARG A 203 -4.36 10.66 -11.19
C ARG A 203 -5.71 10.57 -11.90
N ARG A 204 -6.11 9.36 -12.28
CA ARG A 204 -7.21 9.14 -13.26
C ARG A 204 -8.39 8.35 -12.68
N GLY A 205 -8.22 7.79 -11.49
CA GLY A 205 -9.15 6.80 -10.94
C GLY A 205 -9.05 5.44 -11.64
N ALA A 206 -9.93 4.54 -11.25
CA ALA A 206 -10.16 3.24 -11.89
C ALA A 206 -11.66 2.95 -11.95
N ALA A 207 -12.06 2.09 -12.89
CA ALA A 207 -13.47 1.74 -13.13
C ALA A 207 -14.14 1.00 -11.96
N LYS A 208 -13.34 0.33 -11.12
CA LYS A 208 -13.82 -0.39 -9.93
C LYS A 208 -12.90 -0.10 -8.74
N PRO A 209 -13.43 -0.15 -7.50
CA PRO A 209 -12.66 0.15 -6.30
C PRO A 209 -11.71 -0.98 -5.89
N VAL A 210 -12.04 -2.24 -6.21
CA VAL A 210 -11.20 -3.41 -5.86
C VAL A 210 -10.42 -3.85 -7.10
N LEU A 211 -9.10 -3.87 -7.00
CA LEU A 211 -8.18 -4.14 -8.10
C LEU A 211 -7.36 -5.39 -7.80
N GLU A 212 -7.62 -6.45 -8.57
CA GLU A 212 -6.86 -7.68 -8.52
C GLU A 212 -5.56 -7.53 -9.33
N ALA A 213 -4.65 -8.50 -9.24
CA ALA A 213 -3.33 -8.41 -9.88
C ALA A 213 -3.39 -8.05 -11.38
N ALA A 214 -4.32 -8.65 -12.13
CA ALA A 214 -4.48 -8.34 -13.56
C ALA A 214 -4.89 -6.88 -13.81
N ASP A 215 -5.77 -6.33 -12.97
CA ASP A 215 -6.20 -4.93 -13.07
C ASP A 215 -5.03 -3.99 -12.76
N ILE A 216 -4.28 -4.28 -11.71
CA ILE A 216 -3.10 -3.49 -11.30
C ILE A 216 -2.07 -3.45 -12.44
N ASN A 217 -1.79 -4.60 -13.06
CA ASN A 217 -0.86 -4.70 -14.18
C ASN A 217 -1.35 -3.91 -15.41
N ALA A 218 -2.64 -4.03 -15.75
CA ALA A 218 -3.23 -3.31 -16.88
C ALA A 218 -3.18 -1.79 -16.68
N ILE A 219 -3.49 -1.32 -15.47
CA ILE A 219 -3.45 0.11 -15.12
C ILE A 219 -2.02 0.66 -15.23
N ALA A 220 -1.02 -0.06 -14.70
CA ALA A 220 0.38 0.37 -14.81
C ALA A 220 0.85 0.46 -16.27
N THR A 221 0.45 -0.49 -17.11
CA THR A 221 0.91 -0.57 -18.51
C THR A 221 0.26 0.50 -19.39
N THR A 222 -0.97 0.91 -19.09
CA THR A 222 -1.70 1.96 -19.84
C THR A 222 -1.32 3.39 -19.39
N ALA A 223 -0.48 3.51 -18.36
CA ALA A 223 -0.10 4.78 -17.77
C ALA A 223 1.18 5.39 -18.37
N GLY A 224 1.99 4.60 -19.09
CA GLY A 224 3.17 5.05 -19.85
C GLY A 224 2.82 5.52 -21.25
#